data_AF-A0A7C3U6J2-F1
#
_entry.id   AF-A0A7C3U6J2-F1
#
_cell.length_a   1.000
_cell.length_b   1.000
_cell.length_c   1.000
_cell.angle_alpha   90.00
_cell.angle_beta   90.00
_cell.angle_gamma   90.00
#
_symmetry.space_group_name_H-M   'P 1'
#
loop_
_entity.id
_entity.type
_entity.pdbx_description
1 polymer ?
#
loop_
_entity_poly.entity_id
_entity_poly.type
_entity_poly.pdbx_seq_one_letter_code
_entity_poly.pdbx_strand_id
1 'polypeptide(L)'
;MFHSPNVDHIDSLEWFRRTFLYRRKNLAKKLQNPRLEKITFKTLRHWKATMEYHRTKDILHVMNVLGHKNIKNTLVYAHLVDIKDDEYVCKTAKGVDDAEALIESGFEYVTDIGDVKLFRKKK
;
A
#
# COMPACT_ATOMS: atom_id res chain seq x y z
N MET A 1 -18.52 -7.99 10.81
CA MET A 1 -17.06 -8.09 10.58
C MET A 1 -16.26 -8.55 11.81
N PHE A 2 -16.77 -8.49 13.05
CA PHE A 2 -16.21 -9.22 14.19
C PHE A 2 -17.36 -9.59 15.13
N HIS A 3 -18.24 -10.45 14.67
CA HIS A 3 -19.46 -10.79 15.39
C HIS A 3 -19.80 -12.25 15.13
N SER A 4 -19.95 -13.01 16.20
CA SER A 4 -20.58 -14.33 16.15
C SER A 4 -22.08 -14.13 16.33
N PRO A 5 -22.93 -14.62 15.40
CA PRO A 5 -24.37 -14.38 15.42
C PRO A 5 -25.08 -14.94 16.67
N ASN A 6 -24.42 -15.83 17.41
CA ASN A 6 -24.96 -16.51 18.58
C ASN A 6 -24.51 -15.88 19.92
N VAL A 7 -23.83 -14.73 19.90
CA VAL A 7 -23.28 -14.09 21.11
C VAL A 7 -23.61 -12.60 21.06
N ASP A 8 -23.84 -12.00 22.23
CA ASP A 8 -24.02 -10.55 22.34
C ASP A 8 -22.88 -9.79 21.64
N HIS A 9 -23.22 -8.69 20.99
CA HIS A 9 -22.28 -7.93 20.18
C HIS A 9 -21.11 -7.38 21.00
N ILE A 10 -21.36 -6.92 22.23
CA ILE A 10 -20.33 -6.37 23.13
C ILE A 10 -19.39 -7.49 23.57
N ASP A 11 -19.95 -8.63 23.98
CA ASP A 11 -19.17 -9.79 24.39
C ASP A 11 -18.29 -10.31 23.23
N SER A 12 -18.86 -10.41 22.02
CA SER A 12 -18.09 -10.85 20.86
C SER A 12 -16.86 -9.96 20.61
N LEU A 13 -17.01 -8.63 20.71
CA LEU A 13 -15.90 -7.70 20.54
C LEU A 13 -14.82 -7.85 21.60
N GLU A 14 -15.19 -8.05 22.87
CA GLU A 14 -14.24 -8.23 23.95
C GLU A 14 -13.45 -9.54 23.79
N TRP A 15 -14.10 -10.61 23.35
CA TRP A 15 -13.44 -11.88 23.03
C TRP A 15 -12.43 -11.73 21.88
N PHE A 16 -12.79 -11.02 20.82
CA PHE A 16 -11.86 -10.71 19.73
C PHE A 16 -10.66 -9.89 20.20
N ARG A 17 -10.90 -8.87 21.04
CA ARG A 17 -9.84 -8.04 21.62
C ARG A 17 -8.88 -8.88 22.46
N ARG A 18 -9.38 -9.71 23.37
CA ARG A 18 -8.56 -10.59 24.23
C ARG A 18 -7.73 -11.56 23.39
N THR A 19 -8.35 -12.18 22.39
CA THR A 19 -7.67 -13.12 21.49
C THR A 19 -6.57 -12.43 20.69
N PHE A 20 -6.83 -11.24 20.16
CA PHE A 20 -5.82 -10.45 19.44
C PHE A 20 -4.63 -10.10 20.35
N LEU A 21 -4.90 -9.59 21.56
CA LEU A 21 -3.85 -9.23 22.53
C LEU A 21 -3.00 -10.44 22.91
N TYR A 22 -3.63 -11.58 23.17
CA TYR A 22 -2.96 -12.83 23.51
C TYR A 22 -2.06 -13.33 22.37
N ARG A 23 -2.61 -13.43 21.15
CA ARG A 23 -1.85 -13.86 19.96
C ARG A 23 -0.69 -12.93 19.67
N ARG A 24 -0.89 -11.61 19.75
CA ARG A 24 0.14 -10.60 19.54
C ARG A 24 1.30 -10.74 20.53
N LYS A 25 1.00 -10.93 21.81
CA LYS A 25 2.03 -11.14 22.86
C LYS A 25 2.81 -12.43 22.63
N ASN A 26 2.14 -13.51 22.28
CA ASN A 26 2.80 -14.78 21.98
C ASN A 26 3.68 -14.69 20.74
N LEU A 27 3.24 -13.97 19.70
CA LEU A 27 4.02 -13.76 18.49
C LEU A 27 5.26 -12.90 18.75
N ALA A 28 5.14 -11.85 19.56
CA ALA A 28 6.27 -11.01 20.00
C ALA A 28 7.34 -11.84 20.71
N LYS A 29 6.93 -12.73 21.61
CA LYS A 29 7.82 -13.67 22.30
C LYS A 29 8.48 -14.66 21.34
N LYS A 30 7.69 -15.30 20.47
CA LYS A 30 8.16 -16.34 19.54
C LYS A 30 9.18 -15.80 18.54
N LEU A 31 8.97 -14.58 18.03
CA LEU A 31 9.84 -13.94 17.05
C LEU A 31 10.91 -13.04 17.69
N GLN A 32 10.99 -13.00 19.04
CA GLN A 32 11.87 -12.10 19.80
C GLN A 32 11.81 -10.64 19.33
N ASN A 33 10.63 -10.18 18.92
CA ASN A 33 10.43 -8.85 18.36
C ASN A 33 9.42 -8.05 19.19
N PRO A 34 9.89 -7.18 20.11
CA PRO A 34 9.02 -6.39 20.97
C PRO A 34 8.20 -5.34 20.20
N ARG A 35 8.56 -5.01 18.95
CA ARG A 35 7.79 -4.05 18.13
C ARG A 35 6.40 -4.57 17.79
N LEU A 36 6.20 -5.90 17.76
CA LEU A 36 4.89 -6.50 17.51
C LEU A 36 3.87 -6.13 18.59
N GLU A 37 4.32 -5.85 19.83
CA GLU A 37 3.46 -5.36 20.90
C GLU A 37 2.99 -3.91 20.71
N LYS A 38 3.55 -3.18 19.74
CA LYS A 38 3.07 -1.83 19.37
C LYS A 38 1.95 -1.88 18.33
N ILE A 39 1.69 -3.03 17.70
CA ILE A 39 0.64 -3.18 16.70
C ILE A 39 -0.72 -3.19 17.40
N THR A 40 -1.58 -2.25 17.04
CA THR A 40 -2.95 -2.13 17.55
C THR A 40 -3.97 -2.20 16.41
N PHE A 41 -5.26 -2.34 16.71
CA PHE A 41 -6.31 -2.25 15.70
C PHE A 41 -6.30 -0.89 14.96
N LYS A 42 -5.89 0.19 15.63
CA LYS A 42 -5.70 1.50 14.99
C LYS A 42 -4.57 1.44 13.96
N THR A 43 -3.45 0.82 14.30
CA THR A 43 -2.32 0.60 13.38
C THR A 43 -2.75 -0.20 12.15
N LEU A 44 -3.50 -1.28 12.34
CA LEU A 44 -4.01 -2.12 11.23
C LEU A 44 -5.00 -1.36 10.34
N ARG A 45 -5.90 -0.57 10.95
CA ARG A 45 -6.83 0.30 10.21
C ARG A 45 -6.06 1.33 9.37
N HIS A 46 -5.08 2.00 9.95
CA HIS A 46 -4.25 2.97 9.24
C HIS A 46 -3.49 2.31 8.09
N TRP A 47 -2.87 1.16 8.33
CA TRP A 47 -2.17 0.41 7.29
C TRP A 47 -3.09 0.04 6.12
N LYS A 48 -4.29 -0.49 6.40
CA LYS A 48 -5.28 -0.81 5.36
C LYS A 48 -5.68 0.44 4.57
N ALA A 49 -5.90 1.57 5.23
CA ALA A 49 -6.24 2.82 4.58
C ALA A 49 -5.15 3.29 3.61
N THR A 50 -3.90 3.32 4.07
CA THR A 50 -2.73 3.70 3.27
C THR A 50 -2.55 2.77 2.06
N MET A 51 -2.66 1.45 2.25
CA MET A 51 -2.52 0.48 1.16
C MET A 51 -3.68 0.55 0.16
N GLU A 52 -4.91 0.79 0.62
CA GLU A 52 -6.08 0.94 -0.24
C GLU A 52 -5.97 2.20 -1.10
N TYR A 53 -5.51 3.30 -0.50
CA TYR A 53 -5.22 4.53 -1.23
C TYR A 53 -4.09 4.33 -2.24
N HIS A 54 -3.00 3.65 -1.86
CA HIS A 54 -1.92 3.33 -2.79
C HIS A 54 -2.40 2.49 -3.99
N ARG A 55 -3.30 1.52 -3.76
CA ARG A 55 -3.82 0.64 -4.81
C ARG A 55 -4.78 1.35 -5.76
N THR A 56 -5.68 2.16 -5.23
CA THR A 56 -6.80 2.73 -6.00
C THR A 56 -6.57 4.18 -6.42
N LYS A 57 -5.73 4.91 -5.68
CA LYS A 57 -5.52 6.36 -5.77
C LYS A 57 -6.82 7.18 -5.58
N ASP A 58 -7.89 6.56 -5.10
CA ASP A 58 -9.19 7.18 -4.87
C ASP A 58 -9.46 7.33 -3.36
N ILE A 59 -9.42 8.57 -2.89
CA ILE A 59 -9.62 8.88 -1.48
C ILE A 59 -11.08 8.73 -1.02
N LEU A 60 -12.05 8.86 -1.94
CA LEU A 60 -13.48 8.66 -1.64
C LEU A 60 -13.79 7.18 -1.47
N HIS A 61 -13.18 6.32 -2.31
CA HIS A 61 -13.24 4.88 -2.12
C HIS A 61 -12.70 4.48 -0.74
N VAL A 62 -11.54 5.00 -0.34
CA VAL A 62 -10.94 4.72 0.98
C VAL A 62 -11.84 5.22 2.12
N MET A 63 -12.45 6.40 1.97
CA MET A 63 -13.41 6.93 2.94
C MET A 63 -14.60 5.98 3.15
N ASN A 64 -15.16 5.44 2.06
CA ASN A 64 -16.25 4.46 2.10
C ASN A 64 -15.82 3.14 2.77
N VAL A 65 -14.64 2.62 2.41
CA VAL A 65 -14.09 1.38 3.00
C VAL A 65 -13.87 1.51 4.50
N LEU A 66 -13.43 2.69 4.97
CA LEU A 66 -13.22 2.95 6.40
C LEU A 66 -14.49 3.32 7.17
N GLY A 67 -15.58 3.65 6.46
CA GLY A 67 -16.80 4.17 7.07
C GLY A 67 -16.62 5.54 7.73
N HIS A 68 -15.69 6.36 7.21
CA HIS A 68 -15.46 7.70 7.74
C HIS A 68 -16.60 8.64 7.30
N LYS A 69 -17.26 9.30 8.26
CA LYS A 69 -18.28 10.33 7.95
C LYS A 69 -17.69 11.64 7.42
N ASN A 70 -16.45 11.95 7.79
CA ASN A 70 -15.77 13.19 7.41
C ASN A 70 -14.47 12.86 6.66
N ILE A 71 -14.34 13.40 5.44
CA ILE A 71 -13.19 13.19 4.56
C ILE A 71 -11.87 13.69 5.17
N LYS A 72 -11.92 14.71 6.05
CA LYS A 72 -10.72 15.24 6.73
C LYS A 72 -9.97 14.15 7.51
N ASN A 73 -10.68 13.17 8.06
CA ASN A 73 -10.08 12.05 8.78
C ASN A 73 -9.35 11.06 7.85
N THR A 74 -9.73 11.05 6.57
CA THR A 74 -9.13 10.18 5.54
C THR A 74 -7.95 10.86 4.84
N LEU A 75 -7.99 12.19 4.70
CA LEU A 75 -6.91 12.97 4.06
C LEU A 75 -5.54 12.78 4.72
N VAL A 76 -5.51 12.44 6.01
CA VAL A 76 -4.26 12.10 6.73
C VAL A 76 -3.46 10.98 6.03
N TYR A 77 -4.13 10.06 5.33
CA TYR A 77 -3.46 8.96 4.63
C TYR A 77 -2.88 9.37 3.28
N ALA A 78 -3.41 10.43 2.65
CA ALA A 78 -2.93 10.89 1.34
C ALA A 78 -1.49 11.40 1.42
N HIS A 79 -1.11 12.01 2.54
CA HIS A 79 0.25 12.50 2.77
C HIS A 79 1.25 11.40 3.17
N LEU A 80 0.78 10.21 3.55
CA LEU A 80 1.64 9.09 3.98
C LEU A 80 2.03 8.17 2.82
N VAL A 81 1.22 8.15 1.77
CA VAL A 81 1.60 7.55 0.50
C VAL A 81 2.37 8.62 -0.25
N ASP A 82 3.64 8.76 0.06
CA ASP A 82 4.57 9.40 -0.86
C ASP A 82 4.50 8.53 -2.12
N ILE A 83 3.81 9.03 -3.14
CA ILE A 83 3.66 8.37 -4.43
C ILE A 83 5.04 8.46 -5.08
N LYS A 84 5.97 7.65 -4.58
CA LYS A 84 6.99 7.05 -5.41
C LYS A 84 6.27 6.05 -6.30
N ASP A 85 5.40 6.56 -7.18
CA ASP A 85 5.40 6.00 -8.51
C ASP A 85 6.87 6.02 -8.88
N ASP A 86 7.43 4.85 -9.21
CA ASP A 86 8.67 4.79 -9.94
C ASP A 86 8.50 5.77 -11.10
N GLU A 87 8.94 7.03 -10.97
CA GLU A 87 8.83 8.02 -12.03
C GLU A 87 9.75 7.49 -13.11
N TYR A 88 9.19 6.79 -14.09
CA TYR A 88 9.98 6.28 -15.19
C TYR A 88 10.26 7.46 -16.11
N VAL A 89 11.52 7.73 -16.38
CA VAL A 89 11.90 8.58 -17.50
C VAL A 89 11.72 7.73 -18.75
N CYS A 90 10.75 8.09 -19.59
CA CYS A 90 10.51 7.43 -20.87
C CYS A 90 11.25 8.19 -21.98
N LYS A 91 12.00 7.48 -22.82
CA LYS A 91 12.64 8.02 -24.02
C LYS A 91 12.34 7.13 -25.23
N THR A 92 12.37 7.72 -26.41
CA THR A 92 12.14 7.02 -27.68
C THR A 92 13.38 7.07 -28.55
N ALA A 93 13.63 6.00 -29.31
CA ALA A 93 14.66 5.96 -30.34
C ALA A 93 14.06 5.57 -31.68
N LYS A 94 14.52 6.23 -32.75
CA LYS A 94 14.17 5.91 -34.14
C LYS A 94 15.30 5.21 -34.89
N GLY A 95 16.52 5.26 -34.35
CA GLY A 95 17.72 4.66 -34.93
C GLY A 95 18.42 3.69 -33.98
N VAL A 96 19.37 2.93 -34.52
CA VAL A 96 20.19 1.99 -33.74
C VAL A 96 21.15 2.74 -32.83
N ASP A 97 21.80 3.81 -33.33
CA ASP A 97 22.72 4.64 -32.53
C ASP A 97 22.03 5.29 -31.31
N ASP A 98 20.80 5.80 -31.49
CA ASP A 98 20.01 6.36 -30.38
C ASP A 98 19.62 5.28 -29.35
N ALA A 99 19.32 4.07 -29.81
CA ALA A 99 18.97 2.96 -28.94
C ALA A 99 20.19 2.47 -28.12
N GLU A 100 21.36 2.41 -28.73
CA GLU A 100 22.62 2.07 -28.05
C GLU A 100 22.94 3.10 -26.95
N ALA A 101 22.85 4.40 -27.26
CA ALA A 101 23.06 5.47 -26.26
C ALA A 101 22.07 5.40 -25.08
N LEU A 102 20.82 5.00 -25.34
CA LEU A 102 19.82 4.79 -24.29
C LEU A 102 20.11 3.56 -23.42
N ILE A 103 20.60 2.47 -24.02
CA ILE A 103 21.00 1.27 -23.29
C ILE A 103 22.24 1.54 -22.43
N GLU A 104 23.25 2.22 -22.98
CA GLU A 104 24.47 2.61 -22.26
C GLU A 104 24.16 3.56 -21.09
N SER A 105 23.18 4.45 -21.25
CA SER A 105 22.70 5.32 -20.16
C SER A 105 21.79 4.61 -19.16
N GLY A 106 21.58 3.30 -19.30
CA GLY A 106 20.89 2.44 -18.34
C GLY A 106 19.37 2.48 -18.45
N PHE A 107 18.82 2.78 -19.63
CA PHE A 107 17.40 2.60 -19.89
C PHE A 107 17.10 1.16 -20.32
N GLU A 108 15.99 0.61 -19.82
CA GLU A 108 15.48 -0.70 -20.21
C GLU A 108 14.53 -0.59 -21.40
N TYR A 109 14.64 -1.52 -22.34
CA TYR A 109 13.71 -1.65 -23.45
C TYR A 109 12.33 -2.10 -22.96
N VAL A 110 11.26 -1.47 -23.46
CA VAL A 110 9.88 -1.81 -23.09
C VAL A 110 9.13 -2.44 -24.26
N THR A 111 9.01 -1.71 -25.37
CA THR A 111 8.21 -2.12 -26.54
C THR A 111 8.54 -1.26 -27.75
N ASP A 112 8.12 -1.69 -28.93
CA ASP A 112 8.17 -0.97 -30.19
C ASP A 112 6.75 -0.61 -30.66
N ILE A 113 6.59 0.62 -31.16
CA ILE A 113 5.35 1.09 -31.77
C ILE A 113 5.72 1.63 -33.16
N GLY A 114 5.49 0.81 -34.19
CA GLY A 114 5.93 1.12 -35.55
C GLY A 114 7.46 1.16 -35.64
N ASP A 115 8.02 2.24 -36.20
CA ASP A 115 9.47 2.45 -36.31
C ASP A 115 10.11 3.09 -35.06
N VAL A 116 9.39 3.19 -33.94
CA VAL A 116 9.86 3.87 -32.72
C VAL A 116 9.97 2.87 -31.57
N LYS A 117 11.17 2.75 -30.99
CA LYS A 117 11.45 1.94 -29.80
C LYS A 117 11.29 2.77 -28.53
N LEU A 118 10.57 2.24 -27.54
CA LEU A 118 10.34 2.86 -26.24
C LEU A 118 11.26 2.26 -25.17
N PHE A 119 11.90 3.15 -24.42
CA PHE A 119 12.81 2.83 -23.32
C PHE A 119 12.35 3.52 -22.03
N ARG A 120 12.52 2.86 -20.90
CA ARG A 120 12.22 3.42 -19.58
C ARG A 120 13.42 3.30 -18.64
N LYS A 121 13.62 4.28 -17.77
CA LYS A 121 14.58 4.21 -16.67
C LYS A 121 13.92 4.67 -15.39
N LYS A 122 14.10 3.93 -14.29
CA LYS A 122 13.68 4.39 -12.96
C LYS A 122 14.46 5.66 -12.59
N LYS A 123 13.75 6.71 -12.16
CA LYS A 123 14.35 7.96 -11.69
C LYS A 123 15.12 7.78 -10.38
#